data_AF-A0A2D5UN34-F1
#
_entry.id   AF-A0A2D5UN34-F1
#
_cell.length_a   1.000
_cell.length_b   1.000
_cell.length_c   1.000
_cell.angle_alpha   90.00
_cell.angle_beta   90.00
_cell.angle_gamma   90.00
#
_symmetry.space_group_name_H-M   'P 1'
#
loop_
_entity.id
_entity.type
_entity.pdbx_description
1 polymer ?
#
loop_
_entity_poly.entity_id
_entity_poly.type
_entity_poly.pdbx_seq_one_letter_code
_entity_poly.pdbx_strand_id
1 'polypeptide(L)' 'MKRSNLIAAKQVPQIIPVSMPTVRSWIFQEKLPVVRLGRRVFVKEEVLEKIMAEGLDSVESF' A
#
# COMPACT_ATOMS: atom_id res chain seq x y z
N MET A 1 9.95 6.33 -18.38
CA MET A 1 9.11 5.39 -17.59
C MET A 1 9.68 5.38 -16.17
N LYS A 2 9.00 5.98 -15.18
CA LYS A 2 9.49 5.93 -13.78
C LYS A 2 9.54 4.46 -13.35
N ARG A 3 10.69 3.98 -12.86
CA ARG A 3 10.77 2.68 -12.19
C ARG A 3 9.99 2.81 -10.89
N SER A 4 8.78 2.26 -10.85
CA SER A 4 8.01 2.20 -9.60
C SER A 4 8.63 1.13 -8.71
N ASN A 5 9.28 1.53 -7.63
CA ASN A 5 9.75 0.59 -6.63
C ASN A 5 8.54 -0.10 -5.98
N LEU A 6 8.63 -1.42 -5.86
CA LEU A 6 7.61 -2.25 -5.23
C LEU A 6 8.03 -2.56 -3.79
N ILE A 7 7.23 -2.09 -2.84
CA ILE A 7 7.41 -2.35 -1.42
C ILE A 7 6.54 -3.54 -1.03
N ALA A 8 7.11 -4.54 -0.35
CA ALA A 8 6.31 -5.68 0.10
C ALA A 8 5.32 -5.21 1.17
N ALA A 9 4.06 -5.69 1.13
CA ALA A 9 3.02 -5.26 2.08
C ALA A 9 3.43 -5.44 3.56
N LYS A 10 4.30 -6.41 3.86
CA LYS A 10 4.87 -6.64 5.20
C LYS A 10 5.79 -5.52 5.71
N GLN A 11 6.31 -4.68 4.82
CA GLN A 11 7.18 -3.54 5.13
C GLN A 11 6.40 -2.24 5.31
N VAL A 12 5.13 -2.19 4.91
CA VAL A 12 4.28 -1.00 5.02
C VAL A 12 4.25 -0.42 6.44
N PRO A 13 4.15 -1.20 7.53
CA PRO A 13 4.19 -0.67 8.90
C PRO A 13 5.48 0.08 9.28
N GLN A 14 6.57 -0.14 8.55
CA GLN A 14 7.85 0.56 8.76
C GLN A 14 7.83 1.96 8.14
N ILE A 15 6.89 2.22 7.22
CA ILE A 15 6.77 3.47 6.46
C ILE A 15 5.56 4.26 6.96
N ILE A 16 4.41 3.60 7.08
CA ILE A 16 3.16 4.17 7.59
C ILE A 16 2.89 3.51 8.94
N PRO A 17 2.80 4.27 10.05
CA PRO A 17 2.73 3.74 11.41
C PRO A 17 1.34 3.15 11.73
N VAL A 18 1.01 2.05 11.07
CA VAL A 18 -0.21 1.26 11.28
C VAL A 18 0.13 -0.20 11.49
N SER A 19 -0.76 -0.91 12.18
CA SER A 19 -0.57 -2.32 12.46
C SER A 19 -0.66 -3.18 11.18
N MET A 20 0.03 -4.32 11.13
CA MET A 20 -0.15 -5.28 10.03
C MET A 20 -1.61 -5.75 9.84
N PRO A 21 -2.42 -5.98 10.91
CA PRO A 21 -3.87 -6.17 10.78
C PRO A 21 -4.57 -5.05 10.02
N THR A 22 -4.24 -3.79 10.30
CA THR A 22 -4.80 -2.62 9.60
C THR A 22 -4.44 -2.64 8.11
N VAL A 23 -3.16 -2.90 7.78
CA VAL A 23 -2.73 -3.04 6.38
C VAL A 23 -3.50 -4.15 5.67
N ARG A 24 -3.67 -5.31 6.32
CA ARG A 24 -4.47 -6.41 5.77
C ARG A 24 -5.93 -6.02 5.56
N SER A 25 -6.51 -5.28 6.50
CA SER A 25 -7.88 -4.77 6.40
C SER A 25 -8.03 -3.83 5.21
N TRP A 26 -7.09 -2.92 5.00
CA TRP A 26 -7.11 -2.01 3.84
C TRP A 26 -7.00 -2.75 2.52
N ILE A 27 -6.14 -3.78 2.44
CA ILE A 27 -6.01 -4.62 1.23
C ILE A 27 -7.29 -5.42 0.97
N PHE A 28 -7.90 -5.97 2.03
CA PHE A 28 -9.12 -6.77 1.92
C PHE A 28 -10.33 -5.92 1.53
N GLN A 29 -10.40 -4.68 2.03
CA GLN A 29 -11.43 -3.70 1.70
C GLN A 29 -11.13 -2.91 0.42
N GLU A 30 -10.07 -3.26 -0.31
CA GLU A 30 -9.64 -2.60 -1.56
C GLU A 30 -9.30 -1.09 -1.41
N LYS A 31 -9.14 -0.62 -0.17
CA LYS A 31 -8.73 0.76 0.16
C LYS A 31 -7.26 1.04 -0.15
N LEU A 32 -6.44 0.00 -0.26
CA LEU A 32 -5.01 0.11 -0.57
C LEU A 32 -4.70 -0.55 -1.92
N PRO A 33 -4.29 0.23 -2.95
CA PRO A 33 -3.88 -0.33 -4.23
C PRO A 33 -2.68 -1.25 -4.09
N VAL A 34 -2.81 -2.48 -4.58
CA VAL A 34 -1.76 -3.50 -4.50
C VAL A 34 -1.44 -4.13 -5.84
N VAL A 35 -0.17 -4.51 -6.02
CA VAL A 35 0.30 -5.37 -7.10
C VAL A 35 0.52 -6.77 -6.55
N ARG A 36 -0.19 -7.75 -7.10
CA ARG A 36 -0.05 -9.17 -6.71
C ARG A 36 0.90 -9.87 -7.68
N LEU A 37 1.97 -10.47 -7.14
CA LEU A 37 2.92 -11.30 -7.89
C LEU A 37 2.95 -12.69 -7.26
N GLY A 38 2.13 -13.59 -7.81
CA GLY A 38 1.89 -14.90 -7.22
C GLY A 38 1.32 -14.79 -5.81
N ARG A 39 1.97 -15.42 -4.83
CA ARG A 39 1.57 -15.40 -3.41
C ARG A 39 2.07 -14.17 -2.64
N ARG A 40 2.69 -13.19 -3.32
CA ARG A 40 3.25 -11.99 -2.70
C ARG A 40 2.43 -10.76 -3.09
N VAL A 41 2.26 -9.87 -2.12
CA VAL A 41 1.53 -8.61 -2.26
C VAL A 41 2.50 -7.45 -2.09
N PHE A 42 2.47 -6.52 -3.03
CA PHE A 42 3.29 -5.32 -3.04
C PHE A 42 2.43 -4.07 -3.13
N VAL A 43 2.96 -2.96 -2.66
CA VAL A 43 2.42 -1.61 -2.83
C VAL A 43 3.49 -0.82 -3.57
N LYS A 44 3.08 0.04 -4.51
CA LYS A 44 4.03 0.94 -5.15
C LYS A 44 4.46 2.01 -4.15
N GLU A 45 5.72 2.39 -4.17
CA GLU A 45 6.25 3.47 -3.34
C GLU A 45 5.44 4.77 -3.48
N GLU A 46 5.08 5.15 -4.72
CA GLU A 46 4.26 6.35 -5.02
C GLU A 46 2.89 6.37 -4.31
N VAL A 47 2.30 5.19 -4.06
CA VAL A 47 1.02 5.07 -3.35
C VAL A 47 1.22 5.36 -1.87
N LEU A 48 2.31 4.87 -1.27
CA LEU A 48 2.63 5.11 0.14
C LEU A 48 2.96 6.58 0.39
N GLU A 49 3.72 7.20 -0.52
CA GLU A 49 4.00 8.64 -0.49
C GLU A 49 2.71 9.46 -0.53
N LYS A 50 1.76 9.09 -1.41
CA LYS A 50 0.47 9.77 -1.51
C LYS A 50 -0.35 9.63 -0.23
N ILE A 51 -0.41 8.43 0.36
CA ILE A 51 -1.10 8.22 1.65
C ILE A 51 -0.50 9.09 2.75
N MET A 52 0.83 9.21 2.80
CA MET A 52 1.50 10.04 3.82
C MET A 52 1.19 11.53 3.66
N ALA A 53 0.98 12.01 2.43
CA ALA A 53 0.68 13.41 2.14
C ALA A 53 -0.81 13.75 2.28
N GLU A 54 -1.69 12.86 1.81
CA GLU A 54 -3.11 13.17 1.55
C GLU A 54 -4.08 12.25 2.31
N GLY A 55 -3.57 11.26 3.07
CA GLY A 55 -4.38 10.28 3.79
C GLY A 55 -4.78 9.08 2.92
N LEU A 56 -5.40 8.06 3.55
CA LEU A 56 -5.76 6.80 2.89
C LEU A 56 -6.79 7.00 1.76
N ASP A 57 -7.75 7.90 1.95
CA ASP A 57 -8.85 8.13 1.00
C ASP A 57 -8.34 8.64 -0.37
N SER A 58 -7.12 9.18 -0.40
CA SER A 58 -6.46 9.66 -1.63
C SER A 58 -6.09 8.55 -2.62
N VAL A 59 -6.06 7.28 -2.18
CA VAL A 59 -5.62 6.13 -2.99
C VAL A 59 -6.68 5.02 -3.09
N GLU A 60 -7.87 5.21 -2.52
CA GLU A 60 -8.92 4.19 -2.62
C GLU A 60 -9.23 3.90 -4.09
N SER A 61 -9.23 2.61 -4.44
CA SER A 61 -9.63 2.17 -5.78
C SER A 61 -11.16 2.06 -5.79
N PHE A 62 -11.83 2.92 -6.57
CA PHE A 62 -13.27 2.81 -6.85
C PHE A 62 -13.59 1.59 -7.71
#